data_AF-A0A9N9IR86-F1
#
_entry.id   AF-A0A9N9IR86-F1
#
_cell.length_a   1.000
_cell.length_b   1.000
_cell.length_c   1.000
_cell.angle_alpha   90.00
_cell.angle_beta   90.00
_cell.angle_gamma   90.00
#
_symmetry.space_group_name_H-M   'P 1'
#
loop_
_entity.id
_entity.type
_entity.pdbx_description
1 polymer ?
#
loop_
_entity_poly.entity_id
_entity_poly.type
_entity_poly.pdbx_seq_one_letter_code
_entity_poly.pdbx_strand_id
1 'polypeptide(L)'
;EETKFRAKRNMDYNSAKNSIKKAIFEFYRGIELLKCYKTLNQTGFAKILKKYDTVAKRNGSEIYLPRIANYNFVKSPVLDKLIQETEAYYINNFEGAKRQLRLQNKEQKSHYFVTWRVGLYIGLSIPLMIRAVDL
;
A
#
# COMPACT_ATOMS: atom_id res chain seq x y z
N GLU A 1 -4.30 -13.25 -47.02
CA GLU A 1 -4.78 -12.09 -46.21
C GLU A 1 -5.44 -12.50 -44.89
N GLU A 2 -6.20 -13.60 -44.84
CA GLU A 2 -6.91 -14.02 -43.62
C GLU A 2 -6.02 -14.26 -42.38
N THR A 3 -4.78 -14.73 -42.57
CA THR A 3 -3.84 -14.97 -41.47
C THR A 3 -3.39 -13.66 -40.81
N LYS A 4 -3.16 -12.60 -41.60
CA LYS A 4 -2.85 -11.26 -41.09
C LYS A 4 -4.04 -10.64 -40.35
N PHE A 5 -5.26 -10.84 -40.86
CA PHE A 5 -6.48 -10.36 -40.20
C PHE A 5 -6.75 -11.06 -38.85
N ARG A 6 -6.55 -12.38 -38.77
CA ARG A 6 -6.65 -13.13 -37.50
C ARG A 6 -5.59 -12.70 -36.49
N ALA A 7 -4.34 -12.51 -36.93
CA ALA A 7 -3.25 -12.03 -36.07
C ALA A 7 -3.53 -10.63 -35.51
N LYS A 8 -4.02 -9.70 -36.33
CA LYS A 8 -4.40 -8.34 -35.91
C LYS A 8 -5.52 -8.36 -34.85
N ARG A 9 -6.59 -9.14 -35.08
CA ARG A 9 -7.68 -9.28 -34.10
C ARG A 9 -7.22 -9.87 -32.77
N ASN A 10 -6.32 -10.86 -32.78
CA ASN A 10 -5.75 -11.42 -31.56
C ASN A 10 -4.89 -10.41 -30.79
N MET A 11 -4.11 -9.57 -31.50
CA MET A 11 -3.34 -8.49 -30.86
C MET A 11 -4.26 -7.44 -30.22
N ASP A 12 -5.30 -7.00 -30.92
CA ASP A 12 -6.26 -6.02 -30.39
C ASP A 12 -7.01 -6.56 -29.16
N TYR A 13 -7.42 -7.84 -29.20
CA TYR A 13 -8.03 -8.52 -28.06
C TYR A 13 -7.09 -8.62 -26.85
N ASN A 14 -5.83 -8.97 -27.07
CA ASN A 14 -4.86 -9.09 -25.97
C ASN A 14 -4.50 -7.73 -25.37
N SER A 15 -4.47 -6.67 -26.19
CA SER A 15 -4.30 -5.29 -25.74
C SER A 15 -5.47 -4.83 -24.87
N ALA A 16 -6.71 -5.05 -25.33
CA ALA A 16 -7.92 -4.73 -24.56
C ALA A 16 -8.01 -5.54 -23.25
N LYS A 17 -7.60 -6.82 -23.26
CA LYS A 17 -7.54 -7.63 -22.04
C LYS A 17 -6.51 -7.08 -21.05
N ASN A 18 -5.36 -6.61 -21.53
CA ASN A 18 -4.32 -6.02 -20.68
C ASN A 18 -4.72 -4.66 -20.11
N SER A 19 -5.44 -3.82 -20.86
CA SER A 19 -5.95 -2.54 -20.33
C SER A 19 -6.96 -2.77 -19.20
N ILE A 20 -7.85 -3.75 -19.34
CA ILE A 20 -8.81 -4.13 -18.29
C ILE A 20 -8.07 -4.64 -17.05
N LYS A 21 -7.07 -5.53 -17.21
CA LYS A 21 -6.23 -5.98 -16.09
C LYS A 21 -5.59 -4.83 -15.34
N LYS A 22 -5.03 -3.86 -16.08
CA LYS A 22 -4.39 -2.68 -15.49
C LYS A 22 -5.39 -1.81 -14.74
N ALA A 23 -6.57 -1.56 -15.30
CA ALA A 23 -7.62 -0.79 -14.64
C ALA A 23 -8.07 -1.45 -13.32
N ILE A 24 -8.28 -2.77 -13.31
CA ILE A 24 -8.64 -3.52 -12.09
C ILE A 24 -7.52 -3.45 -11.06
N PHE A 25 -6.26 -3.54 -11.49
CA PHE A 25 -5.11 -3.43 -10.60
C PHE A 25 -5.02 -2.04 -9.95
N GLU A 26 -5.17 -0.97 -10.73
CA GLU A 26 -5.16 0.39 -10.22
C GLU A 26 -6.33 0.65 -9.25
N PHE A 27 -7.52 0.10 -9.57
CA PHE A 27 -8.68 0.14 -8.69
C PHE A 27 -8.43 -0.57 -7.36
N TYR A 28 -7.91 -1.80 -7.40
CA TYR A 28 -7.55 -2.57 -6.21
C TYR A 28 -6.53 -1.82 -5.34
N ARG A 29 -5.51 -1.21 -5.94
CA ARG A 29 -4.53 -0.36 -5.23
C ARG A 29 -5.19 0.84 -4.56
N GLY A 30 -6.15 1.49 -5.23
CA GLY A 30 -6.92 2.59 -4.64
C GLY A 30 -7.73 2.16 -3.41
N ILE A 31 -8.37 1.00 -3.48
CA ILE A 31 -9.13 0.43 -2.34
C ILE A 31 -8.20 0.09 -1.17
N GLU A 32 -7.04 -0.52 -1.44
CA GLU A 32 -6.06 -0.84 -0.39
C GLU A 32 -5.50 0.42 0.27
N LEU A 33 -5.25 1.49 -0.49
CA LEU A 33 -4.88 2.80 0.06
C LEU A 33 -5.96 3.34 0.99
N LEU A 34 -7.24 3.20 0.63
CA LEU A 34 -8.36 3.63 1.47
C LEU A 34 -8.46 2.81 2.77
N LYS A 35 -8.12 1.52 2.72
CA LYS A 35 -8.00 0.67 3.92
C LYS A 35 -6.87 1.14 4.83
N CYS A 36 -5.70 1.45 4.26
CA CYS A 36 -4.59 2.03 5.00
C CYS A 36 -4.97 3.38 5.63
N TYR A 37 -5.68 4.24 4.90
CA TYR A 37 -6.21 5.50 5.42
C TYR A 37 -7.13 5.27 6.62
N LYS A 38 -8.10 4.35 6.53
CA LYS A 38 -9.01 4.01 7.63
C LYS A 38 -8.24 3.60 8.88
N THR A 39 -7.35 2.62 8.76
CA THR A 39 -6.55 2.09 9.88
C THR A 39 -5.62 3.14 10.50
N LEU A 40 -4.93 3.92 9.65
CA LEU A 40 -3.99 4.95 10.08
C LEU A 40 -4.71 6.04 10.86
N ASN A 41 -5.86 6.51 10.36
CA ASN A 41 -6.64 7.55 11.03
C ASN A 41 -7.23 7.06 12.35
N GLN A 42 -7.81 5.85 12.40
CA GLN A 42 -8.31 5.28 13.66
C GLN A 42 -7.20 5.23 14.73
N THR A 43 -6.02 4.77 14.35
CA THR A 43 -4.85 4.72 15.25
C THR A 43 -4.37 6.12 15.63
N GLY A 44 -4.38 7.06 14.68
CA GLY A 44 -4.00 8.45 14.88
C GLY A 44 -4.91 9.14 15.90
N PHE A 45 -6.22 8.96 15.76
CA PHE A 45 -7.21 9.46 16.72
C PHE A 45 -7.02 8.87 18.12
N ALA A 46 -6.79 7.56 18.22
CA ALA A 46 -6.50 6.92 19.50
C ALA A 46 -5.23 7.49 20.15
N LYS A 47 -4.16 7.71 19.37
CA LYS A 47 -2.89 8.25 19.87
C LYS A 47 -3.01 9.70 20.30
N ILE A 48 -3.65 10.56 19.51
CA ILE A 48 -3.78 11.99 19.86
C ILE A 48 -4.69 12.18 21.07
N LEU A 49 -5.77 11.41 21.17
CA LEU A 49 -6.67 11.47 22.32
C LEU A 49 -5.98 10.93 23.58
N LYS A 50 -5.21 9.85 23.47
CA LYS A 50 -4.39 9.37 24.61
C LYS A 50 -3.39 10.43 25.07
N LYS A 51 -2.73 11.13 24.12
CA LYS A 51 -1.83 12.24 24.45
C LYS A 51 -2.57 13.41 25.11
N TYR A 52 -3.75 13.74 24.61
CA TYR A 52 -4.61 14.76 25.21
C TYR A 52 -4.95 14.42 26.66
N ASP A 53 -5.37 13.18 26.94
CA ASP A 53 -5.71 12.74 28.29
C ASP A 53 -4.52 12.86 29.25
N THR A 54 -3.32 12.44 28.81
CA THR A 54 -2.10 12.56 29.61
C THR A 54 -1.74 14.02 29.93
N VAL A 55 -1.82 14.92 28.94
CA VAL A 55 -1.38 16.32 29.08
C VAL A 55 -2.42 17.16 29.81
N ALA A 56 -3.69 17.02 29.44
CA ALA A 56 -4.78 17.81 29.98
C ALA A 56 -5.36 17.24 31.28
N LYS A 57 -4.99 16.00 31.68
CA LYS A 57 -5.56 15.26 32.82
C LYS A 57 -7.08 15.21 32.78
N ARG A 58 -7.64 14.95 31.59
CA ARG A 58 -9.07 14.83 31.31
C ARG A 58 -9.36 13.53 30.56
N ASN A 59 -10.63 13.12 30.52
CA ASN A 59 -11.07 11.90 29.86
C ASN A 59 -11.62 12.19 28.45
N GLY A 60 -10.80 12.80 27.59
CA GLY A 60 -11.18 13.07 26.21
C GLY A 60 -11.34 11.78 25.38
N SER A 61 -10.48 10.79 25.57
CA SER A 61 -10.57 9.54 24.80
C SER A 61 -11.88 8.78 25.04
N GLU A 62 -12.37 8.72 26.28
CA GLU A 62 -13.63 8.06 26.64
C GLU A 62 -14.84 8.68 25.95
N ILE A 63 -14.80 10.00 25.70
CA ILE A 63 -15.89 10.75 25.08
C ILE A 63 -15.80 10.68 23.55
N TYR A 64 -14.60 10.91 23.00
CA TYR A 64 -14.42 11.11 21.57
C TYR A 64 -14.22 9.80 20.79
N LEU A 65 -13.60 8.75 21.37
CA LEU A 65 -13.40 7.48 20.66
C LEU A 65 -14.70 6.78 20.27
N PRO A 66 -15.72 6.66 21.14
CA PRO A 66 -17.01 6.08 20.74
C PRO A 66 -17.70 6.89 19.65
N ARG A 67 -17.54 8.22 19.67
CA ARG A 67 -18.07 9.10 18.61
C ARG A 67 -17.37 8.84 17.29
N ILE A 68 -16.04 8.71 17.32
CA ILE A 68 -15.21 8.42 16.14
C ILE A 68 -15.60 7.05 15.53
N ALA A 69 -15.83 6.04 16.38
CA ALA A 69 -16.24 4.71 15.95
C ALA A 69 -17.61 4.68 15.24
N ASN A 70 -18.49 5.64 15.53
CA ASN A 70 -19.81 5.75 14.91
C ASN A 70 -19.83 6.42 13.55
N TYR A 71 -18.75 7.11 13.12
CA TYR A 71 -18.72 7.70 11.79
C TYR A 71 -18.65 6.63 10.69
N ASN A 72 -19.25 6.96 9.54
CA ASN A 72 -19.37 6.07 8.39
C ASN A 72 -18.02 5.53 7.89
N PHE A 73 -16.93 6.30 7.97
CA PHE A 73 -15.63 5.83 7.52
C PHE A 73 -15.08 4.66 8.37
N VAL A 74 -15.48 4.56 9.65
CA VAL A 74 -15.12 3.45 10.53
C VAL A 74 -16.14 2.33 10.42
N LYS A 75 -17.42 2.68 10.59
CA LYS A 75 -18.54 1.74 10.71
C LYS A 75 -18.86 1.01 9.41
N SER A 76 -18.64 1.64 8.25
CA SER A 76 -19.07 1.08 6.97
C SER A 76 -18.31 -0.22 6.63
N PRO A 77 -19.04 -1.33 6.37
CA PRO A 77 -18.44 -2.58 5.87
C PRO A 77 -18.25 -2.56 4.34
N VAL A 78 -18.66 -1.49 3.65
CA VAL A 78 -18.64 -1.40 2.18
C VAL A 78 -17.22 -1.57 1.65
N LEU A 79 -16.24 -0.99 2.34
CA LEU A 79 -14.84 -1.08 1.93
C LEU A 79 -14.34 -2.54 1.93
N ASP A 80 -14.64 -3.29 3.00
CA ASP A 80 -14.20 -4.67 3.14
C ASP A 80 -14.90 -5.59 2.12
N LYS A 81 -16.19 -5.34 1.85
CA LYS A 81 -16.93 -6.03 0.79
C LYS A 81 -16.33 -5.77 -0.59
N LEU A 82 -16.02 -4.51 -0.90
CA LEU A 82 -15.46 -4.12 -2.19
C LEU A 82 -14.09 -4.78 -2.45
N ILE A 83 -13.26 -4.93 -1.41
CA ILE A 83 -12.01 -5.70 -1.49
C ILE A 83 -12.30 -7.16 -1.87
N GLN A 84 -13.23 -7.81 -1.18
CA GLN A 84 -13.56 -9.21 -1.41
C GLN A 84 -14.15 -9.44 -2.81
N GLU A 85 -15.06 -8.58 -3.25
CA GLU A 85 -15.68 -8.64 -4.58
C GLU A 85 -14.63 -8.44 -5.68
N THR A 86 -13.70 -7.49 -5.50
CA THR A 86 -12.61 -7.23 -6.46
C THR A 86 -11.63 -8.41 -6.52
N GLU A 87 -11.25 -8.98 -5.36
CA GLU A 87 -10.40 -10.19 -5.31
C GLU A 87 -11.09 -11.37 -6.01
N ALA A 88 -12.38 -11.62 -5.73
CA ALA A 88 -13.15 -12.70 -6.33
C ALA A 88 -13.29 -12.53 -7.84
N TYR A 89 -13.61 -11.31 -8.29
CA TYR A 89 -13.69 -11.00 -9.72
C TYR A 89 -12.36 -11.25 -10.43
N TYR A 90 -11.25 -10.79 -9.85
CA TYR A 90 -9.93 -10.98 -10.46
C TYR A 90 -9.51 -12.45 -10.52
N ILE A 91 -9.82 -13.25 -9.49
CA ILE A 91 -9.54 -14.69 -9.47
C ILE A 91 -10.37 -15.44 -10.53
N ASN A 92 -11.66 -15.11 -10.67
CA ASN A 92 -12.54 -15.81 -11.60
C ASN A 92 -12.23 -15.50 -13.07
N ASN A 93 -11.73 -14.29 -13.37
CA ASN A 93 -11.49 -13.84 -14.74
C ASN A 93 -10.04 -14.02 -15.22
N PHE A 94 -9.08 -14.22 -14.31
CA PHE A 94 -7.67 -14.34 -14.65
C PHE A 94 -7.01 -15.51 -13.92
N GLU A 95 -6.53 -16.52 -14.66
CA GLU A 95 -5.76 -17.64 -14.08
C GLU A 95 -4.46 -17.14 -13.40
N GLY A 96 -4.10 -17.71 -12.23
CA GLY A 96 -2.89 -17.32 -11.48
C GLY A 96 -2.96 -15.96 -10.77
N ALA A 97 -4.14 -15.32 -10.79
CA ALA A 97 -4.43 -13.97 -10.33
C ALA A 97 -4.04 -13.61 -8.89
N LYS A 98 -4.41 -14.45 -7.92
CA LYS A 98 -4.34 -14.10 -6.48
C LYS A 98 -2.90 -13.78 -6.04
N ARG A 99 -1.92 -14.45 -6.64
CA ARG A 99 -0.49 -14.22 -6.39
C ARG A 99 -0.01 -12.90 -7.01
N GLN A 100 -0.53 -12.51 -8.18
CA GLN A 100 -0.11 -11.29 -8.89
C GLN A 100 -0.61 -10.00 -8.22
N LEU A 101 -1.87 -9.96 -7.74
CA LEU A 101 -2.39 -8.80 -7.00
C LEU A 101 -1.58 -8.53 -5.73
N ARG A 102 -1.28 -9.59 -4.97
CA ARG A 102 -0.62 -9.50 -3.66
C ARG A 102 0.88 -9.24 -3.76
N LEU A 103 1.54 -9.72 -4.82
CA LEU A 103 2.99 -9.50 -5.00
C LEU A 103 3.30 -8.09 -5.48
N GLN A 104 2.50 -7.51 -6.37
CA GLN A 104 2.78 -6.18 -6.93
C GLN A 104 2.62 -5.04 -5.90
N ASN A 105 1.70 -5.15 -4.94
CA ASN A 105 1.59 -4.16 -3.85
C ASN A 105 2.62 -4.36 -2.72
N LYS A 106 3.33 -5.49 -2.67
CA LYS A 106 4.31 -5.79 -1.60
C LYS A 106 5.71 -5.25 -1.90
N GLU A 107 6.00 -4.78 -3.11
CA GLU A 107 7.31 -4.21 -3.45
C GLU A 107 7.50 -2.78 -2.89
N GLN A 108 7.34 -2.61 -1.58
CA GLN A 108 8.28 -1.73 -0.89
C GLN A 108 9.57 -2.53 -0.75
N LYS A 109 10.43 -2.46 -1.77
CA LYS A 109 11.81 -2.96 -1.66
C LYS A 109 12.46 -2.17 -0.53
N SER A 110 12.48 -2.75 0.66
CA SER A 110 13.15 -2.15 1.81
C SER A 110 14.62 -2.02 1.44
N HIS A 111 15.07 -0.78 1.24
CA HIS A 111 16.46 -0.45 0.90
C HIS A 111 17.43 -0.69 2.08
N TYR A 112 17.02 -1.47 3.07
CA TYR A 112 17.77 -1.74 4.30
C TYR A 112 19.20 -2.19 4.02
N PHE A 113 19.39 -3.05 3.01
CA PHE A 113 20.71 -3.52 2.60
C PHE A 113 21.57 -2.40 1.97
N VAL A 114 20.96 -1.49 1.22
CA VAL A 114 21.66 -0.34 0.62
C VAL A 114 22.06 0.66 1.70
N THR A 115 21.16 0.99 2.62
CA THR A 115 21.43 1.88 3.76
C THR A 115 22.55 1.34 4.65
N TRP A 116 22.55 0.02 4.92
CA TRP A 116 23.61 -0.63 5.68
C TRP A 116 24.99 -0.52 4.99
N ARG A 117 25.05 -0.75 3.66
CA ARG A 117 26.30 -0.63 2.89
C ARG A 117 26.83 0.81 2.87
N VAL A 118 25.95 1.80 2.66
CA VAL A 118 26.35 3.22 2.68
C VAL A 118 26.92 3.61 4.04
N GLY A 119 26.27 3.19 5.13
CA GLY A 119 26.80 3.40 6.49
C GLY A 119 28.16 2.76 6.71
N LEU A 120 28.38 1.54 6.22
CA LEU A 120 29.65 0.83 6.33
C LEU A 120 30.78 1.56 5.58
N TYR A 121 30.53 2.03 4.35
CA TYR A 121 31.53 2.76 3.57
C TYR A 121 31.88 4.13 4.17
N ILE A 122 30.88 4.86 4.68
CA ILE A 122 31.12 6.13 5.39
C ILE A 122 31.96 5.88 6.65
N GLY A 123 31.62 4.85 7.44
CA GLY A 123 32.36 4.48 8.64
C GLY A 123 33.82 4.11 8.39
N LEU A 124 34.11 3.39 7.30
CA LEU A 124 35.50 3.06 6.92
C LEU A 124 36.28 4.26 6.36
N SER A 125 35.61 5.25 5.76
CA SER A 125 36.26 6.43 5.16
C SER A 125 36.71 7.45 6.21
N ILE A 126 36.00 7.58 7.33
CA ILE A 126 36.28 8.61 8.35
C ILE A 126 37.70 8.47 8.97
N PRO A 127 38.15 7.28 9.41
CA PRO A 127 39.50 7.12 9.96
C PRO A 127 40.61 7.38 8.94
N LEU A 128 40.38 7.01 7.67
CA LEU A 128 41.32 7.28 6.57
C LEU A 128 41.47 8.78 6.31
N MET A 129 40.37 9.53 6.38
CA MET A 129 40.38 10.99 6.21
C MET A 129 41.09 11.68 7.38
N ILE A 130 40.86 11.25 8.62
CA ILE A 130 41.57 11.78 9.80
C ILE A 130 43.08 11.56 9.65
N ARG A 131 43.49 10.33 9.31
CA ARG A 131 44.91 10.00 9.06
C ARG A 131 45.53 10.78 7.89
N ALA A 132 44.74 11.18 6.90
CA ALA A 132 45.23 11.97 5.76
C ALA A 132 45.32 13.47 6.05
N VAL A 133 44.56 13.98 7.03
CA VAL A 133 44.65 15.38 7.48
C VAL A 133 45.78 15.56 8.49
N ASP A 134 46.08 14.52 9.27
CA ASP A 134 47.20 14.49 10.21
C ASP A 134 48.57 14.20 9.54
N LEU A 135 48.61 14.01 8.22
CA LEU A 135 49.80 13.76 7.39
C LEU A 135 50.26 15.04 6.68
#